data_AF-A0A268U6V6-F1
#
_entry.id   AF-A0A268U6V6-F1
#
_cell.length_a   1.000
_cell.length_b   1.000
_cell.length_c   1.000
_cell.angle_alpha   90.00
_cell.angle_beta   90.00
_cell.angle_gamma   90.00
#
_symmetry.space_group_name_H-M   'P 1'
#
loop_
_entity.id
_entity.type
_entity.pdbx_description
1 polymer ?
#
loop_
_entity_poly.entity_id
_entity_poly.type
_entity_poly.pdbx_seq_one_letter_code
_entity_poly.pdbx_strand_id
1 'polypeptide(L)'
;MQKLFLAIILVYCYFLYANPKNGLDYLKEQVPILKSYYNQVKSQSLDKNYPIFRNRKIIEHSVYLHLKNKDKQNFKGQIVLTHFFLKNFIKYSNFGGVGVGGILVSESDDKKAKLHYYKFDGRYLSDLELLGIGLDIYAYCILPDFNQCILLGIGEDWK
;
A
#
# COMPACT_ATOMS: atom_id res chain seq x y z
N MET A 1 12.28 38.59 37.52
CA MET A 1 11.07 37.90 37.03
C MET A 1 10.99 37.73 35.51
N GLN A 2 11.59 38.63 34.72
CA GLN A 2 11.51 38.60 33.25
C GLN A 2 12.27 37.44 32.57
N LYS A 3 13.37 36.94 33.17
CA LYS A 3 14.16 35.83 32.62
C LYS A 3 13.48 34.45 32.76
N LEU A 4 12.61 34.29 33.75
CA LEU A 4 11.90 33.01 34.00
C LEU A 4 10.77 32.80 32.99
N PHE A 5 10.08 33.88 32.60
CA PHE A 5 9.03 33.84 31.57
C PHE A 5 9.57 33.49 30.18
N LEU A 6 10.75 34.00 29.81
CA LEU A 6 11.37 33.68 28.51
C LEU A 6 11.76 32.19 28.42
N ALA A 7 12.24 31.60 29.52
CA ALA A 7 12.60 30.18 29.57
C ALA A 7 11.38 29.26 29.44
N ILE A 8 10.24 29.63 30.04
CA ILE A 8 9.00 28.86 29.95
C ILE A 8 8.42 28.90 28.52
N ILE A 9 8.51 30.05 27.84
CA ILE A 9 8.05 30.20 26.44
C ILE A 9 8.91 29.36 25.48
N LEU A 10 10.24 29.35 25.68
CA LEU A 10 11.14 28.53 24.86
C LEU A 10 10.93 27.02 25.06
N VAL A 11 10.65 26.58 26.30
CA VAL A 11 10.31 25.17 26.58
C VAL A 11 8.97 24.79 25.95
N TYR A 12 7.96 25.68 25.98
CA TYR A 12 6.68 25.44 25.30
C TYR A 12 6.79 25.44 23.77
N CYS A 13 7.63 26.29 23.18
CA CYS A 13 7.90 26.27 21.74
C CYS A 13 8.62 24.99 21.28
N TYR A 14 9.48 24.40 22.11
CA TYR A 14 10.10 23.11 21.80
C TYR A 14 9.10 21.95 21.85
N PHE A 15 8.09 22.00 22.74
CA PHE A 15 7.05 20.98 22.81
C PHE A 15 5.94 21.13 21.74
N LEU A 16 5.81 22.31 21.14
CA LEU A 16 4.91 22.56 20.00
C LEU A 16 5.56 22.30 18.64
N TYR A 17 6.80 21.80 18.61
CA TYR A 17 7.36 21.19 17.40
C TYR A 17 6.58 19.90 17.15
N ALA A 18 5.48 20.04 16.41
CA ALA A 18 4.61 18.95 16.00
C ALA A 18 5.49 17.82 15.48
N ASN A 19 5.36 16.63 16.09
CA ASN A 19 6.02 15.44 15.59
C ASN A 19 5.64 15.31 14.11
N PRO A 20 6.60 15.32 13.17
CA PRO A 20 6.27 15.24 11.76
C PRO A 20 5.51 13.93 11.53
N LYS A 21 4.30 14.01 10.96
CA LYS A 21 3.50 12.83 10.64
C LYS A 21 4.35 11.87 9.82
N ASN A 22 4.39 10.61 10.24
CA ASN A 22 5.13 9.57 9.54
C ASN A 22 4.20 8.76 8.63
N GLY A 23 4.73 7.82 7.83
CA GLY A 23 3.92 7.05 6.88
C GLY A 23 2.78 6.25 7.51
N LEU A 24 2.91 5.84 8.79
CA LEU A 24 1.85 5.15 9.52
C LEU A 24 0.69 6.09 9.87
N ASP A 25 0.98 7.34 10.21
CA ASP A 25 -0.05 8.35 10.50
C ASP A 25 -0.85 8.69 9.24
N TYR A 26 -0.18 8.83 8.09
CA TYR A 26 -0.85 9.01 6.80
C TYR A 26 -1.73 7.81 6.45
N LEU A 27 -1.19 6.59 6.56
CA LEU A 27 -1.97 5.40 6.23
C LEU A 27 -3.23 5.31 7.09
N LYS A 28 -3.12 5.50 8.42
CA LYS A 28 -4.27 5.46 9.35
C LYS A 28 -5.37 6.44 8.96
N GLU A 29 -5.02 7.65 8.55
CA GLU A 29 -6.00 8.66 8.10
C GLU A 29 -6.67 8.24 6.79
N GLN A 30 -5.95 7.56 5.89
CA GLN A 30 -6.45 7.18 4.57
C GLN A 30 -7.13 5.80 4.52
N VAL A 31 -6.99 4.95 5.54
CA VAL A 31 -7.57 3.59 5.55
C VAL A 31 -9.06 3.57 5.16
N PRO A 32 -9.95 4.45 5.69
CA PRO A 32 -11.37 4.42 5.32
C PRO A 32 -11.61 4.65 3.83
N ILE A 33 -10.89 5.61 3.23
CA ILE A 33 -10.99 5.96 1.81
C ILE A 33 -10.43 4.82 0.95
N LEU A 34 -9.24 4.30 1.29
CA LEU A 34 -8.61 3.19 0.59
C LEU A 34 -9.46 1.92 0.63
N LYS A 35 -10.06 1.61 1.78
CA LYS A 35 -10.96 0.47 1.92
C LYS A 35 -12.23 0.62 1.08
N SER A 36 -12.82 1.81 1.07
CA SER A 36 -13.97 2.13 0.21
C SER A 36 -13.61 1.95 -1.26
N TYR A 37 -12.50 2.55 -1.69
CA TYR A 37 -11.99 2.45 -3.05
C TYR A 37 -11.70 1.00 -3.44
N TYR A 38 -11.01 0.23 -2.59
CA TYR A 38 -10.73 -1.18 -2.81
C TYR A 38 -12.02 -2.00 -3.01
N ASN A 39 -13.04 -1.79 -2.18
CA ASN A 39 -14.33 -2.47 -2.29
C ASN A 39 -15.05 -2.10 -3.60
N GLN A 40 -14.99 -0.84 -4.01
CA GLN A 40 -15.56 -0.39 -5.27
C GLN A 40 -14.87 -1.07 -6.47
N VAL A 41 -13.54 -1.06 -6.51
CA VAL A 41 -12.75 -1.72 -7.57
C VAL A 41 -13.02 -3.22 -7.58
N LYS A 42 -13.19 -3.86 -6.43
CA LYS A 42 -13.56 -5.28 -6.33
C LYS A 42 -14.91 -5.56 -7.01
N SER A 43 -15.95 -4.79 -6.67
CA SER A 43 -17.27 -4.93 -7.29
C SER A 43 -17.19 -4.73 -8.80
N GLN A 44 -16.56 -3.65 -9.23
CA GLN A 44 -16.34 -3.32 -10.64
C GLN A 44 -15.56 -4.41 -11.40
N SER A 45 -14.57 -5.04 -10.75
CA SER A 45 -13.78 -6.11 -11.34
C SER A 45 -14.59 -7.38 -11.57
N LEU A 46 -15.49 -7.72 -10.63
CA LEU A 46 -16.42 -8.85 -10.78
C LEU A 46 -17.38 -8.63 -11.96
N ASP A 47 -17.83 -7.39 -12.15
CA ASP A 47 -18.70 -6.99 -13.27
C ASP A 47 -17.95 -6.75 -14.58
N LYS A 48 -16.63 -6.97 -14.60
CA LYS A 48 -15.72 -6.67 -15.73
C LYS A 48 -15.72 -5.21 -16.18
N ASN A 49 -16.12 -4.30 -15.29
CA ASN A 49 -16.16 -2.86 -15.49
C ASN A 49 -14.93 -2.19 -14.86
N TYR A 50 -13.76 -2.41 -15.45
CA TYR A 50 -12.48 -2.01 -14.85
C TYR A 50 -12.24 -0.50 -14.89
N PRO A 51 -11.93 0.16 -13.75
CA PRO A 51 -11.47 1.55 -13.74
C PRO A 51 -10.21 1.74 -14.58
N ILE A 52 -10.02 2.96 -15.08
CA ILE A 52 -8.86 3.31 -15.90
C ILE A 52 -8.02 4.34 -15.15
N PHE A 53 -6.72 4.06 -15.01
CA PHE A 53 -5.73 5.00 -14.52
C PHE A 53 -4.55 5.04 -15.50
N ARG A 54 -4.24 6.22 -16.02
CA ARG A 54 -3.16 6.43 -17.01
C ARG A 54 -3.23 5.41 -18.17
N ASN A 55 -4.41 5.25 -18.75
CA ASN A 55 -4.71 4.31 -19.84
C ASN A 55 -4.49 2.82 -19.49
N ARG A 56 -4.39 2.48 -18.21
CA ARG A 56 -4.32 1.09 -17.73
C ARG A 56 -5.56 0.74 -16.95
N LYS A 57 -6.14 -0.41 -17.24
CA LYS A 57 -7.22 -1.02 -16.47
C LYS A 57 -6.70 -1.41 -15.09
N ILE A 58 -7.52 -1.19 -14.07
CA ILE A 58 -7.29 -1.65 -12.71
C ILE A 58 -8.21 -2.83 -12.46
N ILE A 59 -7.63 -3.95 -12.03
CA ILE A 59 -8.37 -5.13 -11.56
C ILE A 59 -8.02 -5.42 -10.11
N GLU A 60 -8.99 -5.83 -9.31
CA GLU A 60 -8.73 -6.28 -7.94
C GLU A 60 -8.01 -7.64 -7.94
N HIS A 61 -7.03 -7.80 -7.05
CA HIS A 61 -6.11 -8.93 -7.03
C HIS A 61 -6.80 -10.29 -6.93
N SER A 62 -7.70 -10.50 -5.96
CA SER A 62 -8.40 -11.78 -5.83
C SER A 62 -9.20 -12.12 -7.11
N VAL A 63 -9.88 -11.14 -7.71
CA VAL A 63 -10.58 -11.34 -8.99
C VAL A 63 -9.61 -11.72 -10.11
N TYR A 64 -8.46 -11.03 -10.22
CA TYR A 64 -7.43 -11.36 -11.20
C TYR A 64 -6.93 -12.81 -11.05
N LEU A 65 -6.68 -13.28 -9.82
CA LEU A 65 -6.19 -14.64 -9.58
C LEU A 65 -7.16 -15.71 -10.07
N HIS A 66 -8.47 -15.45 -9.97
CA HIS A 66 -9.54 -16.35 -10.41
C HIS A 66 -9.82 -16.30 -11.93
N LEU A 67 -9.22 -15.37 -12.68
CA LEU A 67 -9.33 -15.35 -14.13
C LEU A 67 -8.69 -16.58 -14.77
N LYS A 68 -9.28 -17.04 -15.87
CA LYS A 68 -8.68 -18.06 -16.73
C LYS A 68 -7.39 -17.51 -17.36
N ASN A 69 -6.44 -18.38 -17.66
CA ASN A 69 -5.14 -17.97 -18.24
C ASN A 69 -5.28 -17.14 -19.52
N LYS A 70 -6.29 -17.42 -20.36
CA LYS A 70 -6.58 -16.64 -21.57
C LYS A 70 -6.96 -15.19 -21.23
N ASP A 71 -7.80 -14.99 -20.21
CA ASP A 71 -8.25 -13.66 -19.80
C ASP A 71 -7.12 -12.87 -19.13
N LYS A 72 -6.24 -13.56 -18.37
CA LYS A 72 -5.04 -12.95 -17.78
C LYS A 72 -4.10 -12.35 -18.84
N GLN A 73 -4.05 -12.90 -20.06
CA GLN A 73 -3.23 -12.33 -21.14
C GLN A 73 -3.67 -10.91 -21.51
N ASN A 74 -4.98 -10.62 -21.42
CA ASN A 74 -5.53 -9.28 -21.70
C ASN A 74 -5.15 -8.25 -20.63
N PHE A 75 -4.59 -8.69 -19.50
CA PHE A 75 -4.14 -7.86 -18.40
C PHE A 75 -2.63 -7.64 -18.35
N LYS A 76 -1.87 -8.14 -19.35
CA LYS A 76 -0.44 -7.84 -19.44
C LYS A 76 -0.19 -6.33 -19.47
N GLY A 77 0.68 -5.84 -18.59
CA GLY A 77 0.96 -4.41 -18.43
C GLY A 77 -0.17 -3.59 -17.80
N GLN A 78 -1.29 -4.20 -17.42
CA GLN A 78 -2.35 -3.52 -16.67
C GLN A 78 -2.00 -3.49 -15.18
N ILE A 79 -2.86 -2.85 -14.39
CA ILE A 79 -2.62 -2.65 -12.96
C ILE A 79 -3.50 -3.62 -12.17
N VAL A 80 -2.91 -4.24 -11.15
CA VAL A 80 -3.65 -4.93 -10.10
C VAL A 80 -3.66 -4.08 -8.84
N LEU A 81 -4.84 -3.88 -8.26
CA LEU A 81 -5.00 -3.32 -6.93
C LEU A 81 -4.98 -4.45 -5.91
N THR A 82 -4.02 -4.41 -5.01
CA THR A 82 -3.82 -5.42 -3.96
C THR A 82 -4.04 -4.84 -2.58
N HIS A 83 -4.64 -5.63 -1.69
CA HIS A 83 -4.75 -5.37 -0.26
C HIS A 83 -4.28 -6.61 0.49
N PHE A 84 -3.18 -6.51 1.23
CA PHE A 84 -2.54 -7.66 1.86
C PHE A 84 -1.93 -7.31 3.21
N PHE A 85 -1.84 -8.31 4.09
CA PHE A 85 -1.04 -8.26 5.30
C PHE A 85 0.43 -8.49 4.97
N LEU A 86 1.31 -7.58 5.36
CA LEU A 86 2.75 -7.77 5.24
C LEU A 86 3.20 -8.93 6.14
N LYS A 87 3.87 -9.94 5.58
CA LYS A 87 4.35 -11.11 6.33
C LYS A 87 5.86 -11.18 6.43
N ASN A 88 6.58 -10.82 5.37
CA ASN A 88 8.02 -10.99 5.31
C ASN A 88 8.68 -9.86 4.52
N PHE A 89 9.86 -9.44 4.97
CA PHE A 89 10.83 -8.72 4.15
C PHE A 89 11.79 -9.74 3.54
N ILE A 90 12.03 -9.64 2.23
CA ILE A 90 12.78 -10.66 1.50
C ILE A 90 14.16 -10.13 1.14
N LYS A 91 14.22 -9.06 0.34
CA LYS A 91 15.49 -8.48 -0.14
C LYS A 91 15.33 -7.00 -0.43
N TYR A 92 16.26 -6.20 0.07
CA TYR A 92 16.50 -4.84 -0.41
C TYR A 92 17.73 -4.82 -1.32
N SER A 93 17.69 -4.02 -2.38
CA SER A 93 18.84 -3.70 -3.21
C SER A 93 18.69 -2.30 -3.78
N ASN A 94 19.77 -1.50 -3.79
CA ASN A 94 19.75 -0.15 -4.35
C ASN A 94 19.23 -0.08 -5.79
N PHE A 95 19.48 -1.12 -6.61
CA PHE A 95 19.00 -1.22 -8.00
C PHE A 95 17.79 -2.15 -8.16
N GLY A 96 17.48 -2.93 -7.12
CA GLY A 96 16.41 -3.93 -7.11
C GLY A 96 15.19 -3.52 -6.29
N GLY A 97 15.19 -2.37 -5.62
CA GLY A 97 14.09 -1.95 -4.76
C GLY A 97 13.90 -2.86 -3.55
N VAL A 98 12.65 -2.95 -3.06
CA VAL A 98 12.27 -3.68 -1.84
C VAL A 98 11.34 -4.83 -2.22
N GLY A 99 11.78 -6.07 -1.98
CA GLY A 99 10.96 -7.26 -2.11
C GLY A 99 10.28 -7.61 -0.79
N VAL A 100 8.95 -7.76 -0.82
CA VAL A 100 8.14 -8.16 0.34
C VAL A 100 7.23 -9.34 0.01
N GLY A 101 6.90 -10.11 1.04
CA GLY A 101 5.90 -11.19 0.99
C GLY A 101 4.67 -10.80 1.79
N GLY A 102 3.48 -11.06 1.25
CA GLY A 102 2.21 -10.75 1.91
C GLY A 102 1.12 -11.75 1.61
N ILE A 103 0.12 -11.80 2.48
CA ILE A 103 -1.09 -12.62 2.32
C ILE A 103 -2.26 -11.69 2.05
N LEU A 104 -3.04 -11.97 1.00
CA LEU A 104 -4.23 -11.17 0.70
C LEU A 104 -5.17 -11.14 1.90
N VAL A 105 -5.68 -9.94 2.24
CA VAL A 105 -6.64 -9.81 3.36
C VAL A 105 -7.90 -10.63 3.10
N SER A 106 -8.31 -10.79 1.84
CA SER A 106 -9.43 -11.66 1.47
C SER A 106 -9.20 -13.16 1.74
N GLU A 107 -7.96 -13.58 1.99
CA GLU A 107 -7.57 -14.97 2.23
C GLU A 107 -7.11 -15.22 3.67
N SER A 108 -7.03 -14.21 4.54
CA SER A 108 -6.34 -14.32 5.84
C SER A 108 -6.93 -15.35 6.80
N ASP A 109 -8.24 -15.62 6.67
CA ASP A 109 -8.97 -16.58 7.51
C ASP A 109 -9.11 -17.96 6.83
N ASP A 110 -8.56 -18.13 5.62
CA ASP A 110 -8.59 -19.39 4.88
C ASP A 110 -7.34 -20.23 5.20
N LYS A 111 -7.54 -21.52 5.45
CA LYS A 111 -6.45 -22.52 5.56
C LYS A 111 -5.59 -22.62 4.30
N LYS A 112 -6.04 -22.03 3.18
CA LYS A 112 -5.36 -21.98 1.88
C LYS A 112 -4.70 -20.64 1.58
N ALA A 113 -4.59 -19.73 2.55
CA ALA A 113 -3.90 -18.45 2.39
C ALA A 113 -2.55 -18.62 1.69
N LYS A 114 -2.35 -17.90 0.58
CA LYS A 114 -1.10 -17.98 -0.19
C LYS A 114 -0.19 -16.80 0.10
N LEU A 115 1.11 -17.06 0.15
CA LEU A 115 2.11 -16.01 0.17
C LEU A 115 2.31 -15.48 -1.24
N HIS A 116 2.04 -14.18 -1.43
CA HIS A 116 2.29 -13.43 -2.65
C HIS A 116 3.52 -12.55 -2.48
N TYR A 117 4.27 -12.36 -3.57
CA TYR A 117 5.49 -11.58 -3.56
C TYR A 117 5.32 -10.31 -4.37
N TYR A 118 5.80 -9.21 -3.82
CA TYR A 118 5.67 -7.88 -4.39
C TYR A 118 7.02 -7.18 -4.38
N LYS A 119 7.30 -6.40 -5.42
CA LYS A 119 8.53 -5.60 -5.52
C LYS A 119 8.17 -4.12 -5.64
N PHE A 120 8.61 -3.36 -4.65
CA PHE A 120 8.45 -1.92 -4.58
C PHE A 120 9.74 -1.22 -4.99
N ASP A 121 9.63 0.05 -5.38
CA ASP A 121 10.80 0.91 -5.54
C ASP A 121 11.56 1.09 -4.21
N GLY A 122 12.88 1.31 -4.28
CA GLY A 122 13.74 1.48 -3.10
C GLY A 122 13.29 2.62 -2.18
N ARG A 123 12.63 3.64 -2.73
CA ARG A 123 12.12 4.79 -1.97
C ARG A 123 11.10 4.42 -0.89
N TYR A 124 10.43 3.27 -1.02
CA TYR A 124 9.44 2.81 -0.05
C TYR A 124 10.04 2.01 1.11
N LEU A 125 11.37 1.84 1.17
CA LEU A 125 12.01 1.02 2.21
C LEU A 125 11.63 1.47 3.62
N SER A 126 11.84 2.75 3.93
CA SER A 126 11.56 3.30 5.26
C SER A 126 10.08 3.24 5.61
N ASP A 127 9.20 3.45 4.64
CA ASP A 127 7.75 3.36 4.86
C ASP A 127 7.33 1.92 5.15
N LEU A 128 7.82 0.96 4.36
CA LEU A 128 7.53 -0.45 4.58
C LEU A 128 8.08 -0.92 5.94
N GLU A 129 9.32 -0.56 6.27
CA GLU A 129 9.94 -0.87 7.57
C GLU A 129 9.15 -0.28 8.75
N LEU A 130 8.67 0.96 8.60
CA LEU A 130 7.85 1.64 9.61
C LEU A 130 6.49 0.96 9.80
N LEU A 131 5.84 0.55 8.70
CA LEU A 131 4.59 -0.20 8.77
C LEU A 131 4.82 -1.55 9.46
N GLY A 132 5.88 -2.24 9.09
CA GLY A 132 6.27 -3.49 9.74
C GLY A 132 5.33 -4.67 9.47
N ILE A 133 5.76 -5.83 9.93
CA ILE A 133 5.06 -7.10 9.71
C ILE A 133 3.69 -7.07 10.43
N GLY A 134 2.66 -7.54 9.75
CA GLY A 134 1.30 -7.68 10.27
C GLY A 134 0.36 -6.53 9.92
N LEU A 135 0.85 -5.44 9.33
CA LEU A 135 -0.01 -4.35 8.88
C LEU A 135 -0.58 -4.55 7.47
N ASP A 136 -1.72 -3.91 7.25
CA ASP A 136 -2.41 -3.81 5.98
C ASP A 136 -1.63 -2.92 5.01
N ILE A 137 -1.43 -3.42 3.80
CA ILE A 137 -0.79 -2.70 2.70
C ILE A 137 -1.74 -2.64 1.52
N TYR A 138 -1.95 -1.44 1.00
CA TYR A 138 -2.64 -1.19 -0.26
C TYR A 138 -1.61 -0.83 -1.32
N ALA A 139 -1.64 -1.50 -2.47
CA ALA A 139 -0.70 -1.20 -3.54
C ALA A 139 -1.30 -1.37 -4.93
N TYR A 140 -0.80 -0.58 -5.87
CA TYR A 140 -0.90 -0.87 -7.29
C TYR A 140 0.34 -1.60 -7.75
N CYS A 141 0.18 -2.72 -8.44
CA CYS A 141 1.30 -3.42 -9.05
C CYS A 141 1.06 -3.67 -10.54
N ILE A 142 2.13 -3.72 -11.33
CA ILE A 142 2.02 -4.09 -12.75
C ILE A 142 1.88 -5.61 -12.90
N LEU A 143 0.91 -6.02 -13.73
CA LEU A 143 0.66 -7.40 -14.08
C LEU A 143 1.54 -7.88 -15.25
N PRO A 144 1.90 -9.18 -15.27
CA PRO A 144 1.48 -10.23 -14.34
C PRO A 144 2.44 -10.46 -13.17
N ASP A 145 3.58 -9.78 -13.15
CA ASP A 145 4.73 -10.17 -12.33
C ASP A 145 4.75 -9.56 -10.93
N PHE A 146 3.90 -8.55 -10.66
CA PHE A 146 3.86 -7.82 -9.39
C PHE A 146 5.23 -7.20 -9.01
N ASN A 147 6.05 -6.90 -10.01
CA ASN A 147 7.45 -6.51 -9.85
C ASN A 147 7.68 -4.99 -9.86
N GLN A 148 6.62 -4.21 -10.06
CA GLN A 148 6.61 -2.76 -10.06
C GLN A 148 5.39 -2.31 -9.27
N CYS A 149 5.58 -2.10 -7.98
CA CYS A 149 4.52 -1.73 -7.05
C CYS A 149 4.67 -0.29 -6.53
N ILE A 150 3.53 0.38 -6.41
CA ILE A 150 3.36 1.69 -5.79
C ILE A 150 2.54 1.47 -4.52
N LEU A 151 3.09 1.88 -3.39
CA LEU A 151 2.41 1.88 -2.09
C LEU A 151 1.40 3.04 -2.06
N LEU A 152 0.17 2.76 -1.63
CA LEU A 152 -0.93 3.73 -1.60
C LEU A 152 -1.18 4.20 -0.16
N GLY A 153 -1.63 5.44 -0.02
CA GLY A 153 -2.02 6.02 1.28
C GLY A 153 -0.87 6.58 2.11
N ILE A 154 0.31 6.72 1.52
CA ILE A 154 1.49 7.27 2.19
C ILE A 154 1.98 8.47 1.42
N GLY A 155 1.96 9.64 2.06
CA GLY A 155 2.42 10.90 1.45
C GLY A 155 1.53 11.45 0.32
N GLU A 156 0.35 10.86 0.11
CA GLU A 156 -0.64 11.29 -0.88
C GLU A 156 -1.83 11.94 -0.14
N ASP A 157 -2.35 13.04 -0.68
CA ASP A 157 -3.64 13.60 -0.23
C ASP A 157 -4.77 13.01 -1.08
N TRP A 158 -5.67 12.27 -0.44
CA TRP A 158 -6.82 11.59 -1.06
C TRP A 158 -8.15 12.32 -0.78
N LYS A 159 -8.09 13.57 -0.31
CA LYS A 159 -9.25 14.43 -0.05
C LYS A 159 -9.89 14.98 -1.32
#